data_AF-X8CDW9-F1
#
_entry.id   AF-X8CDW9-F1
#
_cell.length_a   1.000
_cell.length_b   1.000
_cell.length_c   1.000
_cell.angle_alpha   90.00
_cell.angle_beta   90.00
_cell.angle_gamma   90.00
#
_symmetry.space_group_name_H-M   'P 1'
#
loop_
_entity.id
_entity.type
_entity.pdbx_description
1 polymer ?
#
loop_
_entity_poly.entity_id
_entity_poly.type
_entity_poly.pdbx_seq_one_letter_code
_entity_poly.pdbx_strand_id
1 'polypeptide(L)'
;MTVALPGVASARTESMPGWTARLDRDAASGAVRSVTWTAAPGGGIAADQFALFRLSVKLPDTDTVSFPATQSYADGTVVKWDQAPLPDGGEPEHPAPMLTLATGPAGSHHHHGTPDQATEPARPHAADNTARLLGGAALVVAALGVAIALIRRRP
;
A
#
# COMPACT_ATOMS: atom_id res chain seq x y z
N MET A 1 9.21 -5.08 17.70
CA MET A 1 9.40 -5.18 16.24
C MET A 1 10.39 -4.11 15.83
N THR A 2 11.50 -4.49 15.19
CA THR A 2 12.52 -3.57 14.66
C THR A 2 12.67 -3.79 13.17
N VAL A 3 12.75 -2.71 12.39
CA VAL A 3 12.94 -2.75 10.94
C VAL A 3 14.16 -1.91 10.58
N ALA A 4 15.09 -2.50 9.83
CA ALA A 4 16.25 -1.82 9.26
C ALA A 4 15.84 -1.00 8.04
N LEU A 5 16.45 0.18 7.89
CA LEU A 5 16.21 1.13 6.80
C LEU A 5 17.52 1.37 6.03
N PRO A 6 17.46 1.70 4.74
CA PRO A 6 18.64 1.93 3.89
C PRO A 6 19.32 3.29 4.15
N GLY A 7 19.36 3.76 5.40
CA GLY A 7 19.95 5.06 5.77
C GLY A 7 19.18 6.25 5.21
N VAL A 8 17.88 6.34 5.49
CA VAL A 8 17.01 7.38 4.92
C VAL A 8 17.16 8.72 5.62
N ALA A 9 17.04 9.83 4.89
CA ALA A 9 17.14 11.17 5.48
C ALA A 9 16.01 11.49 6.49
N SER A 10 14.83 10.90 6.28
CA SER A 10 13.65 11.11 7.12
C SER A 10 12.77 9.87 7.18
N ALA A 11 12.21 9.64 8.36
CA ALA A 11 11.28 8.58 8.68
C ALA A 11 10.22 9.10 9.66
N ARG A 12 8.96 8.71 9.46
CA ARG A 12 7.84 9.02 10.36
C ARG A 12 7.00 7.78 10.59
N THR A 13 6.56 7.57 11.81
CA THR A 13 5.66 6.47 12.16
C THR A 13 4.26 7.01 12.44
N GLU A 14 3.25 6.20 12.15
CA GLU A 14 1.90 6.49 12.63
C GLU A 14 1.83 6.25 14.15
N SER A 15 1.09 7.11 14.86
CA SER A 15 0.83 6.91 16.29
C SER A 15 0.01 5.64 16.51
N MET A 16 0.51 4.73 17.33
CA MET A 16 -0.11 3.44 17.59
C MET A 16 -0.38 3.31 19.10
N PRO A 17 -1.65 3.36 19.56
CA PRO A 17 -1.99 3.25 20.97
C PRO A 17 -1.41 1.98 21.61
N GLY A 18 -0.82 2.10 22.80
CA GLY A 18 -0.18 0.97 23.49
C GLY A 18 1.21 0.60 22.94
N TRP A 19 1.77 1.37 21.99
CA TRP A 19 3.10 1.15 21.44
C TRP A 19 3.93 2.43 21.45
N THR A 20 5.23 2.28 21.62
CA THR A 20 6.22 3.36 21.46
C THR A 20 7.09 3.07 20.25
N ALA A 21 7.20 4.03 19.32
CA ALA A 21 8.13 3.97 18.21
C ALA A 21 9.41 4.76 18.54
N ARG A 22 10.58 4.20 18.22
CA ARG A 22 11.88 4.87 18.32
C ARG A 22 12.63 4.78 17.00
N LEU A 23 13.19 5.89 16.54
CA LEU A 23 14.04 5.96 15.36
C LEU A 23 15.51 5.95 15.79
N ASP A 24 16.31 5.04 15.25
CA ASP A 24 17.77 5.09 15.38
C ASP A 24 18.33 6.03 14.31
N ARG A 25 18.83 7.18 14.75
CA ARG A 25 19.39 8.20 13.88
C ARG A 25 20.89 8.29 14.10
N ASP A 26 21.64 8.22 13.01
CA ASP A 26 23.06 8.51 13.01
C ASP A 26 23.30 9.98 13.35
N ALA A 27 24.11 10.25 14.36
CA ALA A 27 24.29 11.60 14.89
C ALA A 27 25.08 12.53 13.95
N ALA A 28 25.97 11.97 13.11
CA ALA A 28 26.81 12.75 12.22
C ALA A 28 26.09 13.12 10.92
N SER A 29 25.46 12.14 10.27
CA SER A 29 24.76 12.31 8.99
C SER A 29 23.30 12.70 9.13
N GLY A 30 22.70 12.44 10.30
CA GLY A 30 21.26 12.56 10.50
C GLY A 30 20.45 11.46 9.82
N ALA A 31 21.07 10.47 9.18
CA ALA A 31 20.38 9.38 8.51
C ALA A 31 19.70 8.45 9.53
N VAL A 32 18.48 7.99 9.23
CA VAL A 32 17.75 7.03 10.06
C VAL A 32 18.06 5.62 9.56
N ARG A 33 18.62 4.79 10.45
CA ARG A 33 19.07 3.42 10.14
C ARG A 33 18.06 2.36 10.50
N SER A 34 17.21 2.61 11.50
CA SER A 34 16.17 1.67 11.89
C SER A 34 15.02 2.36 12.61
N VAL A 35 13.92 1.64 12.71
CA VAL A 35 12.77 1.99 13.55
C VAL A 35 12.40 0.79 14.41
N THR A 36 12.11 1.03 15.67
CA THR A 36 11.67 0.01 16.63
C THR A 36 10.35 0.40 17.25
N TRP A 37 9.36 -0.49 17.15
CA TRP A 37 8.11 -0.43 17.90
C TRP A 37 8.15 -1.40 19.07
N THR A 38 7.89 -0.86 20.27
CA THR A 38 7.86 -1.60 21.52
C THR A 38 6.47 -1.48 22.14
N ALA A 39 5.84 -2.61 22.46
CA ALA A 39 4.57 -2.63 23.17
C ALA A 39 4.74 -2.10 24.60
N ALA A 40 3.72 -1.44 25.12
CA ALA A 40 3.63 -1.12 26.55
C ALA A 40 3.58 -2.42 27.38
N PRO A 41 3.99 -2.38 28.66
CA PRO A 41 3.88 -3.52 29.56
C PRO A 41 2.47 -4.11 29.57
N GLY A 42 2.36 -5.44 29.48
CA GLY A 42 1.07 -6.14 29.40
C GLY A 42 0.34 -6.02 28.06
N GLY A 43 0.87 -5.26 27.11
CA GLY A 43 0.41 -5.20 25.72
C GLY A 43 1.12 -6.21 24.82
N GLY A 44 0.97 -6.02 23.51
CA GLY A 44 1.58 -6.87 22.48
C GLY A 44 0.57 -7.27 21.42
N ILE A 45 0.97 -8.23 20.59
CA ILE A 45 0.10 -8.87 19.60
C ILE A 45 -0.12 -10.30 20.13
N ALA A 46 -1.38 -10.69 20.33
CA ALA A 46 -1.71 -12.03 20.78
C ALA A 46 -1.43 -13.08 19.69
N ALA A 47 -1.39 -14.35 20.07
CA ALA A 47 -1.38 -15.45 19.11
C ALA A 47 -2.55 -15.29 18.12
N ASP A 48 -2.31 -15.69 16.87
CA ASP A 48 -3.28 -15.63 15.77
C ASP A 48 -3.80 -14.22 15.43
N GLN A 49 -3.09 -13.17 15.87
CA GLN A 49 -3.36 -11.78 15.50
C GLN A 49 -2.20 -11.17 14.74
N PHE A 50 -2.52 -10.12 13.98
CA PHE A 50 -1.54 -9.30 13.27
C PHE A 50 -1.67 -7.84 13.67
N ALA A 51 -0.61 -7.07 13.43
CA ALA A 51 -0.63 -5.62 13.55
C ALA A 51 0.08 -4.98 12.36
N LEU A 52 -0.30 -3.74 12.05
CA LEU A 52 0.32 -2.94 11.01
C LEU A 52 1.26 -1.91 11.62
N PHE A 53 2.54 -2.01 11.31
CA PHE A 53 3.55 -1.02 11.70
C PHE A 53 3.80 -0.08 10.54
N ARG A 54 3.07 1.04 10.51
CA ARG A 54 3.12 1.98 9.40
C ARG A 54 4.29 2.94 9.51
N LEU A 55 5.03 3.06 8.41
CA LEU A 55 6.23 3.85 8.27
C LEU A 55 6.15 4.67 6.97
N SER A 56 6.37 5.97 7.08
CA SER A 56 6.55 6.87 5.95
C SER A 56 8.03 7.25 5.84
N VAL A 57 8.63 6.94 4.70
CA VAL A 57 10.03 7.25 4.34
C VAL A 57 10.10 7.68 2.88
N LYS A 58 11.14 8.44 2.52
CA LYS A 58 11.53 8.57 1.12
C LYS A 58 12.36 7.34 0.75
N LEU A 59 11.93 6.61 -0.26
CA LEU A 59 12.62 5.42 -0.75
C LEU A 59 13.85 5.84 -1.58
N PRO A 60 14.90 4.99 -1.61
CA PRO A 60 16.06 5.22 -2.46
C PRO A 60 15.68 5.14 -3.95
N ASP A 61 16.54 5.71 -4.80
CA ASP A 61 16.41 5.62 -6.25
C ASP A 61 17.14 4.35 -6.74
N THR A 62 16.51 3.20 -6.50
CA THR A 62 17.00 1.86 -6.86
C THR A 62 15.83 1.02 -7.36
N ASP A 63 16.09 -0.06 -8.10
CA ASP A 63 15.02 -0.92 -8.61
C ASP A 63 14.31 -1.69 -7.49
N THR A 64 15.00 -1.95 -6.39
CA THR A 64 14.49 -2.74 -5.27
C THR A 64 15.12 -2.27 -3.97
N VAL A 65 14.38 -2.44 -2.86
CA VAL A 65 14.84 -2.14 -1.50
C VAL A 65 14.32 -3.20 -0.53
N SER A 66 15.20 -3.69 0.34
CA SER A 66 14.85 -4.64 1.40
C SER A 66 14.76 -3.94 2.76
N PHE A 67 13.88 -4.46 3.60
CA PHE A 67 13.64 -3.99 4.96
C PHE A 67 13.76 -5.14 5.96
N PRO A 68 14.99 -5.65 6.23
CA PRO A 68 15.20 -6.70 7.20
C PRO A 68 14.56 -6.35 8.54
N ALA A 69 13.88 -7.31 9.16
CA ALA A 69 13.15 -7.09 10.38
C ALA A 69 13.51 -8.08 11.48
N THR A 70 13.38 -7.63 12.73
CA THR A 70 13.56 -8.46 13.92
C THR A 70 12.31 -8.37 14.78
N GLN A 71 11.68 -9.51 15.00
CA GLN A 71 10.49 -9.66 15.81
C GLN A 71 10.87 -10.32 17.14
N SER A 72 10.44 -9.72 18.24
CA SER A 72 10.67 -10.24 19.59
C SER A 72 9.33 -10.62 20.21
N TYR A 73 9.29 -11.76 20.87
CA TYR A 73 8.11 -12.34 21.49
C TYR A 73 8.20 -12.26 23.02
N ALA A 74 7.05 -12.40 23.68
CA ALA A 74 6.93 -12.26 25.13
C ALA A 74 7.66 -13.37 25.92
N ASP A 75 7.87 -14.53 25.29
CA ASP A 75 8.65 -15.66 25.83
C ASP A 75 10.18 -15.44 25.73
N GLY A 76 10.62 -14.33 25.13
CA GLY A 76 12.01 -14.01 24.89
C GLY A 76 12.54 -14.50 23.53
N THR A 77 11.74 -15.22 22.76
CA THR A 77 12.11 -15.68 21.42
C THR A 77 12.29 -14.50 20.47
N VAL A 78 13.29 -14.58 19.59
CA VAL A 78 13.56 -13.58 18.56
C VAL A 78 13.59 -14.25 17.20
N VAL A 79 12.76 -13.76 16.28
CA VAL A 79 12.71 -14.19 14.88
C VAL A 79 13.28 -13.08 14.00
N LYS A 80 14.17 -13.44 13.09
CA LYS A 80 14.76 -12.52 12.12
C LYS A 80 14.20 -12.80 10.73
N TRP A 81 13.56 -11.79 10.16
CA TRP A 81 13.08 -11.75 8.78
C TRP A 81 14.13 -11.02 7.94
N ASP A 82 15.25 -11.69 7.68
CA ASP A 82 16.44 -11.12 7.05
C ASP A 82 17.07 -12.02 5.97
N GLN A 83 16.39 -13.11 5.60
CA GLN A 83 16.92 -14.05 4.62
C GLN A 83 16.75 -13.53 3.18
N ALA A 84 17.79 -13.69 2.37
CA ALA A 84 17.75 -13.45 0.94
C ALA A 84 17.01 -14.59 0.22
N PRO A 85 16.45 -14.34 -0.99
CA PRO A 85 15.90 -15.41 -1.83
C PRO A 85 16.90 -16.55 -2.05
N LEU A 86 16.40 -17.79 -2.06
CA LEU A 86 17.26 -18.95 -2.24
C LEU A 86 17.74 -19.06 -3.70
N PRO A 87 18.96 -19.60 -3.96
CA PRO A 87 19.49 -19.72 -5.33
C PRO A 87 18.66 -20.61 -6.26
N ASP A 88 17.88 -21.54 -5.69
CA ASP A 88 16.99 -22.45 -6.40
C ASP A 88 15.59 -21.85 -6.65
N GLY A 89 15.36 -20.60 -6.24
CA GLY A 89 14.07 -19.92 -6.36
C GLY A 89 13.05 -20.31 -5.30
N GLY A 90 13.42 -21.13 -4.31
CA GLY A 90 12.57 -21.43 -3.17
C GLY A 90 12.37 -20.21 -2.26
N GLU A 91 11.22 -20.17 -1.57
CA GLU A 91 10.95 -19.18 -0.52
C GLU A 91 11.75 -19.55 0.73
N PRO A 92 12.58 -18.64 1.28
CA PRO A 92 13.18 -18.83 2.61
C PRO A 92 12.11 -18.95 3.70
N GLU A 93 12.47 -19.48 4.87
CA GLU A 93 11.55 -19.57 6.01
C GLU A 93 11.23 -18.18 6.61
N HIS A 94 12.20 -17.27 6.60
CA HIS A 94 12.05 -15.90 7.11
C HIS A 94 12.62 -14.87 6.11
N PRO A 95 11.97 -14.71 4.95
CA PRO A 95 12.43 -13.81 3.91
C PRO A 95 12.44 -12.36 4.38
N ALA A 96 13.47 -11.60 3.99
CA ALA A 96 13.50 -10.17 4.22
C ALA A 96 12.37 -9.49 3.41
N PRO A 97 11.50 -8.68 4.05
CA PRO A 97 10.51 -7.89 3.33
C PRO A 97 11.18 -7.03 2.26
N MET A 98 10.65 -7.03 1.04
CA MET A 98 11.28 -6.37 -0.10
C MET A 98 10.24 -5.64 -0.95
N LEU A 99 10.59 -4.46 -1.45
CA LEU A 99 9.78 -3.67 -2.38
C LEU A 99 10.53 -3.50 -3.69
N THR A 100 9.88 -3.85 -4.81
CA THR A 100 10.28 -3.39 -6.14
C THR A 100 9.77 -1.97 -6.35
N LEU A 101 10.62 -1.09 -6.84
CA LEU A 101 10.31 0.33 -7.02
C LEU A 101 10.10 0.62 -8.50
N ALA A 102 8.99 1.30 -8.81
CA ALA A 102 8.72 1.72 -10.18
C ALA A 102 9.56 2.94 -10.55
N THR A 103 10.07 2.96 -11.78
CA THR A 103 10.71 4.14 -12.37
C THR A 103 9.64 5.15 -12.80
N GLY A 104 9.66 6.37 -12.25
CA GLY A 104 8.77 7.47 -12.65
C GLY A 104 7.91 8.03 -11.52
N PRO A 105 7.03 9.01 -11.80
CA PRO A 105 6.14 9.59 -10.80
C PRO A 105 5.25 8.52 -10.16
N ALA A 106 4.99 8.65 -8.86
CA ALA A 106 4.12 7.72 -8.13
C ALA A 106 2.73 7.66 -8.79
N GLY A 107 2.42 6.54 -9.45
CA GLY A 107 1.07 6.22 -9.89
C GLY A 107 0.14 5.98 -8.71
N SER A 108 -1.17 6.05 -8.95
CA SER A 108 -2.20 5.75 -7.94
C SER A 108 -1.94 4.38 -7.29
N HIS A 109 -1.85 4.37 -5.95
CA HIS A 109 -1.54 3.21 -5.13
C HIS A 109 -2.44 1.99 -5.45
N HIS A 110 -1.82 0.86 -5.83
CA HIS A 110 -2.44 -0.45 -5.73
C HIS A 110 -2.15 -1.03 -4.34
N HIS A 111 -3.20 -1.30 -3.56
CA HIS A 111 -3.08 -2.11 -2.35
C HIS A 111 -2.80 -3.57 -2.77
N HIS A 112 -1.73 -4.18 -2.25
CA HIS A 112 -1.46 -5.60 -2.45
C HIS A 112 -2.55 -6.43 -1.79
N GLY A 113 -3.38 -7.07 -2.62
CA GLY A 113 -4.46 -7.92 -2.18
C GLY A 113 -5.20 -8.58 -3.34
N THR A 114 -4.48 -9.26 -4.24
CA THR A 114 -5.01 -10.35 -5.10
C THR A 114 -3.85 -11.00 -5.87
N PRO A 115 -3.78 -12.33 -5.99
CA PRO A 115 -2.79 -12.98 -6.83
C PRO A 115 -3.11 -12.75 -8.32
N ASP A 116 -2.02 -12.69 -9.07
CA ASP A 116 -1.84 -12.64 -10.53
C ASP A 116 -3.09 -12.98 -11.38
N GLN A 117 -3.66 -11.96 -12.03
CA GLN A 117 -4.42 -12.18 -13.26
C GLN A 117 -3.47 -11.92 -14.43
N ALA A 118 -3.19 -13.00 -15.15
CA ALA A 118 -2.51 -12.99 -16.42
C ALA A 118 -2.96 -11.81 -17.30
N THR A 119 -1.98 -11.05 -17.78
CA THR A 119 -2.14 -9.97 -18.76
C THR A 119 -2.92 -10.46 -19.98
N GLU A 120 -4.22 -10.20 -20.04
CA GLU A 120 -4.95 -10.12 -21.30
C GLU A 120 -4.41 -8.92 -22.09
N PRO A 121 -4.20 -9.03 -23.41
CA PRO A 121 -3.83 -7.88 -24.23
C PRO A 121 -4.95 -6.83 -24.15
N ALA A 122 -4.56 -5.58 -23.89
CA ALA A 122 -5.46 -4.44 -23.81
C ALA A 122 -6.36 -4.38 -25.05
N ARG A 123 -7.65 -4.68 -24.86
CA ARG A 123 -8.67 -4.40 -25.87
C ARG A 123 -8.76 -2.87 -25.99
N PRO A 124 -8.68 -2.29 -27.19
CA PRO A 124 -8.93 -0.87 -27.34
C PRO A 124 -10.35 -0.60 -26.82
N HIS A 125 -10.48 0.35 -25.89
CA HIS A 125 -11.79 0.85 -25.49
C HIS A 125 -12.48 1.42 -26.73
N ALA A 126 -13.36 0.62 -27.34
CA ALA A 126 -14.32 1.09 -28.31
C ALA A 126 -15.21 2.09 -27.56
N ALA A 127 -14.92 3.37 -27.75
CA ALA A 127 -15.60 4.47 -27.09
C ALA A 127 -17.13 4.35 -27.23
N ASP A 128 -17.82 4.39 -26.08
CA ASP A 128 -19.06 5.08 -25.70
C ASP A 128 -20.13 5.42 -26.76
N ASN A 129 -20.23 4.73 -27.88
CA ASN A 129 -21.24 5.05 -28.89
C ASN A 129 -22.64 4.64 -28.41
N THR A 130 -22.78 3.49 -27.77
CA THR A 130 -24.06 3.01 -27.23
C THR A 130 -24.55 3.87 -26.07
N ALA A 131 -23.65 4.23 -25.15
CA ALA A 131 -23.98 5.08 -24.01
C ALA A 131 -24.42 6.49 -24.45
N ARG A 132 -23.74 7.07 -25.45
CA ARG A 132 -24.10 8.37 -26.02
C ARG A 132 -25.38 8.32 -26.82
N LEU A 133 -25.63 7.23 -27.56
CA LEU A 133 -26.88 7.04 -28.31
C LEU A 133 -28.09 6.94 -27.37
N LEU A 134 -27.96 6.15 -26.29
CA LEU A 134 -29.01 6.01 -25.28
C LEU A 134 -29.23 7.32 -24.51
N GLY A 135 -28.16 8.03 -24.14
CA GLY A 135 -28.25 9.34 -23.50
C GLY A 135 -28.93 10.38 -24.39
N GLY A 136 -28.61 10.40 -25.68
CA GLY A 136 -29.25 11.29 -26.66
C GLY A 136 -30.74 10.99 -26.84
N ALA A 137 -31.11 9.70 -26.98
CA ALA A 137 -32.51 9.29 -27.11
C ALA A 137 -33.34 9.66 -25.87
N ALA A 138 -32.78 9.48 -24.67
CA ALA A 138 -33.44 9.84 -23.42
C ALA A 138 -33.72 11.35 -23.31
N LEU A 139 -32.76 12.20 -23.74
CA LEU A 139 -32.93 13.66 -23.76
C LEU A 139 -34.05 14.10 -24.72
N VAL A 140 -34.16 13.49 -25.90
CA VAL A 140 -35.21 13.81 -26.87
C VAL A 140 -36.59 13.43 -26.31
N VAL A 141 -36.72 12.26 -25.69
CA VAL A 141 -37.97 11.82 -25.07
C VAL A 141 -38.37 12.73 -23.91
N ALA A 142 -37.41 13.13 -23.06
CA ALA A 142 -37.66 14.08 -21.97
C ALA A 142 -38.13 15.44 -22.50
N ALA A 143 -37.50 15.98 -23.55
CA ALA A 143 -37.90 17.24 -24.17
C ALA A 143 -39.32 17.19 -24.75
N LEU A 144 -39.67 16.09 -25.44
CA LEU A 144 -41.02 15.86 -25.95
C LEU A 144 -42.05 15.77 -24.82
N GLY A 145 -41.72 15.07 -23.73
CA GLY A 145 -42.58 14.99 -22.53
C GLY A 145 -42.85 16.35 -21.91
N VAL A 146 -41.83 17.20 -21.78
CA VAL A 146 -41.97 18.58 -21.28
C VAL A 146 -42.81 19.43 -22.24
N ALA A 147 -42.59 19.34 -23.55
CA ALA A 147 -43.38 20.09 -24.53
C ALA A 147 -44.88 19.71 -24.48
N ILE A 148 -45.19 18.41 -24.42
CA ILE A 148 -46.58 17.92 -24.32
C ILE A 148 -47.22 18.37 -23.01
N ALA A 149 -46.48 18.31 -21.89
CA ALA A 149 -46.97 18.77 -20.59
C ALA A 149 -47.27 20.27 -20.58
N LEU A 150 -46.44 21.09 -21.25
CA LEU A 150 -46.65 22.54 -21.38
C LEU A 150 -47.85 22.87 -22.29
N ILE A 151 -48.06 22.10 -23.36
CA ILE A 151 -49.23 22.25 -24.25
C ILE A 151 -50.53 21.88 -23.51
N ARG A 152 -50.55 20.79 -22.73
CA ARG A 152 -51.73 20.41 -21.91
C ARG A 152 -51.96 21.32 -20.70
N ARG A 153 -50.96 22.10 -20.27
CA ARG A 153 -51.09 23.09 -19.17
C ARG A 153 -51.58 24.46 -19.65
N ARG A 154 -51.75 24.68 -20.96
CA ARG A 154 -52.45 25.85 -21.47
C ARG A 154 -53.96 25.52 -21.53
N PRO A 155 -54.82 26.19 -20.74
CA PRO A 155 -56.27 26.02 -20.82
C PRO A 155 -56.81 26.50 -22.17
#